data_AF-A0A8B7UDU0-F1
#
_entry.id   AF-A0A8B7UDU0-F1
#
_cell.length_a   1.000
_cell.length_b   1.000
_cell.length_c   1.000
_cell.angle_alpha   90.00
_cell.angle_beta   90.00
_cell.angle_gamma   90.00
#
_symmetry.space_group_name_H-M   'P 1'
#
loop_
_entity.id
_entity.type
_entity.pdbx_description
1 polymer ?
#
loop_
_entity_poly.entity_id
_entity_poly.type
_entity_poly.pdbx_seq_one_letter_code
_entity_poly.pdbx_strand_id
1 'polypeptide(L)'
;MLSFLSSRQAGLEDPLRFRRAESTRRILSLELNKDRDVERIHSSGVNTLDVEPIEGRYMLSGGSDGVIVLYDLENSSRQPYYTCKAVCSVGRNHPDVHKYSVETVQWYPHDTGMFTSSSFDKTLKVWDTNTLQTADVFTFEETVYSHHMSPVSTKHCLVAGSFGTKGPKVQLCDLKSGSCSHILQGIFYFETATTLSKPFNKKKLLTVYFL
;
A
#
# COMPACT_ATOMS: atom_id res chain seq x y z
N MET A 1 26.56 5.75 -19.84
CA MET A 1 25.88 6.91 -19.23
C MET A 1 26.20 8.21 -19.97
N LEU A 2 27.47 8.57 -20.18
CA LEU A 2 27.86 9.80 -20.91
C LEU A 2 27.37 9.85 -22.37
N SER A 3 27.52 8.75 -23.11
CA SER A 3 27.00 8.63 -24.49
C SER A 3 25.47 8.77 -24.58
N PHE A 4 24.76 8.29 -23.56
CA PHE A 4 23.30 8.38 -23.46
C PHE A 4 22.83 9.81 -23.14
N LEU A 5 23.56 10.53 -22.28
CA LEU A 5 23.29 11.94 -21.98
C LEU A 5 23.52 12.84 -23.19
N SER A 6 24.59 12.59 -23.97
CA SER A 6 24.85 13.32 -25.21
C SER A 6 23.78 13.06 -26.27
N SER A 7 23.30 11.82 -26.42
CA SER A 7 22.22 11.49 -27.35
C SER A 7 20.90 12.18 -26.98
N ARG A 8 20.58 12.27 -25.68
CA ARG A 8 19.43 13.05 -25.19
C ARG A 8 19.58 14.54 -25.48
N GLN A 9 20.76 15.11 -25.21
CA GLN A 9 21.02 16.54 -25.42
C GLN A 9 21.00 16.93 -26.91
N ALA A 10 21.45 16.03 -27.78
CA ALA A 10 21.41 16.19 -29.22
C ALA A 10 20.02 15.91 -29.84
N GLY A 11 19.02 15.51 -29.04
CA GLY A 11 17.68 15.18 -29.51
C GLY A 11 17.60 13.91 -30.37
N LEU A 12 18.64 13.07 -30.35
CA LEU A 12 18.69 11.81 -31.10
C LEU A 12 17.77 10.74 -30.48
N GLU A 13 17.48 10.85 -29.19
CA GLU A 13 16.56 9.97 -28.46
C GLU A 13 15.40 10.73 -27.84
N ASP A 14 14.20 10.15 -27.94
CA ASP A 14 13.01 10.63 -27.26
C ASP A 14 13.21 10.59 -25.72
N PRO A 15 12.93 11.69 -24.98
CA PRO A 15 13.11 11.74 -23.54
C PRO A 15 12.34 10.66 -22.75
N LEU A 16 11.17 10.23 -23.23
CA LEU A 16 10.40 9.18 -22.55
C LEU A 16 11.04 7.80 -22.78
N ARG A 17 11.51 7.52 -24.00
CA ARG A 17 12.29 6.33 -24.29
C ARG A 17 13.57 6.27 -23.46
N PHE A 18 14.29 7.39 -23.35
CA PHE A 18 15.46 7.53 -22.48
C PHE A 18 15.14 7.18 -21.03
N ARG A 19 14.08 7.81 -20.46
CA ARG A 19 13.65 7.55 -19.08
C ARG A 19 13.35 6.07 -18.85
N ARG A 20 12.63 5.42 -19.77
CA ARG A 20 12.30 3.98 -19.68
C ARG A 20 13.55 3.11 -19.70
N ALA A 21 14.46 3.35 -20.64
CA ALA A 21 15.70 2.58 -20.78
C ALA A 21 16.58 2.70 -19.53
N GLU A 22 16.78 3.91 -19.00
CA GLU A 22 17.56 4.13 -17.77
C GLU A 22 16.87 3.53 -16.54
N SER A 23 15.54 3.63 -16.42
CA SER A 23 14.80 2.98 -15.32
C SER A 23 14.96 1.46 -15.36
N THR A 24 14.79 0.81 -16.51
CA THR A 24 15.00 -0.63 -16.66
C THR A 24 16.44 -1.02 -16.33
N ARG A 25 17.42 -0.23 -16.79
CA ARG A 25 18.84 -0.47 -16.46
C ARG A 25 19.10 -0.42 -14.96
N ARG A 26 18.52 0.55 -14.25
CA ARG A 26 18.64 0.66 -12.77
C ARG A 26 17.97 -0.51 -12.05
N ILE A 27 16.80 -0.95 -12.52
CA ILE A 27 16.08 -2.11 -11.95
C ILE A 27 16.91 -3.39 -12.10
N LEU A 28 17.55 -3.58 -13.26
CA LEU A 28 18.40 -4.74 -13.51
C LEU A 28 19.68 -4.76 -12.67
N SER A 29 20.10 -3.61 -12.15
CA SER A 29 21.28 -3.47 -11.28
C SER A 29 20.89 -3.20 -9.81
N LEU A 30 19.71 -3.64 -9.37
CA LEU A 30 19.28 -3.47 -7.99
C LEU A 30 20.11 -4.34 -7.04
N GLU A 31 20.62 -3.71 -6.00
CA GLU A 31 21.33 -4.36 -4.90
C GLU A 31 20.82 -3.85 -3.56
N LEU A 32 21.12 -4.57 -2.49
CA LEU A 32 20.79 -4.14 -1.13
C LEU A 32 21.57 -2.87 -0.79
N ASN A 33 20.87 -1.77 -0.57
CA ASN A 33 21.48 -0.54 -0.11
C ASN A 33 21.92 -0.67 1.36
N LYS A 34 23.22 -0.58 1.63
CA LYS A 34 23.82 -0.66 2.98
C LYS A 34 23.94 0.70 3.67
N ASP A 35 23.74 1.79 2.92
CA ASP A 35 23.82 3.15 3.43
C ASP A 35 22.47 3.67 3.94
N ARG A 36 21.39 2.91 3.70
CA ARG A 36 20.04 3.28 4.12
C ARG A 36 19.44 2.26 5.08
N ASP A 37 19.17 2.72 6.30
CA ASP A 37 18.47 1.93 7.31
C ASP A 37 17.02 2.40 7.49
N VAL A 38 16.19 1.55 8.09
CA VAL A 38 14.83 1.91 8.51
C VAL A 38 14.74 1.70 10.01
N GLU A 39 14.20 2.70 10.72
CA GLU A 39 14.04 2.64 12.17
C GLU A 39 13.21 1.43 12.60
N ARG A 40 13.68 0.68 13.60
CA ARG A 40 13.09 -0.59 14.01
C ARG A 40 12.08 -0.39 15.14
N ILE A 41 10.80 -0.35 14.79
CA ILE A 41 9.71 -0.17 15.77
C ILE A 41 8.87 -1.43 15.95
N HIS A 42 8.64 -2.20 14.88
CA HIS A 42 7.91 -3.45 14.98
C HIS A 42 8.66 -4.47 15.86
N SER A 43 7.91 -5.02 16.82
CA SER A 43 8.37 -6.08 17.72
C SER A 43 8.27 -7.48 17.11
N SER A 44 7.57 -7.60 15.98
CA SER A 44 7.36 -8.85 15.22
C SER A 44 7.63 -8.63 13.73
N GLY A 45 7.34 -9.63 12.91
CA GLY A 45 7.46 -9.56 11.46
C GLY A 45 6.61 -8.43 10.85
N VAL A 46 7.12 -7.83 9.78
CA VAL A 46 6.37 -6.86 8.97
C VAL A 46 5.67 -7.62 7.86
N ASN A 47 4.35 -7.55 7.81
CA ASN A 47 3.54 -8.27 6.81
C ASN A 47 3.32 -7.44 5.55
N THR A 48 3.31 -6.11 5.68
CA THR A 48 2.87 -5.20 4.62
C THR A 48 3.59 -3.87 4.69
N LEU A 49 3.83 -3.30 3.51
CA LEU A 49 4.42 -1.99 3.28
C LEU A 49 3.65 -1.31 2.17
N ASP A 50 3.39 -0.01 2.31
CA ASP A 50 2.83 0.79 1.23
C ASP A 50 3.45 2.18 1.18
N VAL A 51 3.84 2.62 -0.01
CA VAL A 51 4.49 3.92 -0.23
C VAL A 51 3.47 4.88 -0.81
N GLU A 52 3.48 6.11 -0.31
CA GLU A 52 2.57 7.15 -0.75
C GLU A 52 2.58 7.30 -2.29
N PRO A 53 1.42 7.32 -2.96
CA PRO A 53 1.34 7.26 -4.41
C PRO A 53 1.66 8.59 -5.11
N ILE A 54 1.61 9.72 -4.41
CA ILE A 54 1.70 11.07 -5.00
C ILE A 54 3.15 11.57 -4.99
N GLU A 55 3.76 11.74 -3.81
CA GLU A 55 5.15 12.21 -3.71
C GLU A 55 6.14 11.07 -3.43
N GLY A 56 5.66 9.94 -2.90
CA GLY A 56 6.52 8.80 -2.55
C GLY A 56 7.43 9.09 -1.36
N ARG A 57 7.10 10.11 -0.56
CA ARG A 57 7.91 10.55 0.57
C ARG A 57 7.66 9.70 1.80
N TYR A 58 6.39 9.37 2.05
CA TYR A 58 5.99 8.63 3.23
C TYR A 58 5.74 7.15 2.92
N MET A 59 6.01 6.30 3.91
CA MET A 59 5.77 4.86 3.82
C MET A 59 5.06 4.36 5.06
N LEU A 60 4.03 3.55 4.87
CA LEU A 60 3.34 2.83 5.92
C LEU A 60 3.89 1.41 6.04
N SER A 61 3.93 0.89 7.27
CA SER A 61 4.18 -0.51 7.55
C SER A 61 3.17 -1.08 8.53
N GLY A 62 2.76 -2.33 8.30
CA GLY A 62 1.92 -3.10 9.21
C GLY A 62 2.65 -4.33 9.72
N GLY A 63 2.65 -4.54 11.03
CA GLY A 63 3.32 -5.67 11.67
C GLY A 63 2.37 -6.72 12.20
N SER A 64 2.88 -7.94 12.41
CA SER A 64 2.14 -9.01 13.08
C SER A 64 1.88 -8.71 14.56
N ASP A 65 2.50 -7.66 15.09
CA ASP A 65 2.31 -7.14 16.45
C ASP A 65 1.10 -6.20 16.60
N GLY A 66 0.33 -5.97 15.53
CA GLY A 66 -0.85 -5.09 15.55
C GLY A 66 -0.51 -3.60 15.41
N VAL A 67 0.78 -3.28 15.23
CA VAL A 67 1.26 -1.91 15.12
C VAL A 67 1.24 -1.46 13.67
N ILE A 68 0.97 -0.17 13.46
CA ILE A 68 1.14 0.51 12.17
C ILE A 68 2.17 1.62 12.37
N VAL A 69 3.13 1.75 11.47
CA VAL A 69 4.18 2.78 11.55
C VAL A 69 4.22 3.58 10.25
N LEU A 70 4.37 4.88 10.37
CA LEU A 70 4.55 5.82 9.28
C LEU A 70 6.00 6.32 9.29
N TYR A 71 6.74 6.11 8.20
CA TYR A 71 8.12 6.55 8.04
C TYR A 71 8.24 7.71 7.04
N ASP A 72 9.18 8.62 7.30
CA ASP A 72 9.69 9.56 6.30
C ASP A 72 10.88 8.90 5.59
N LEU A 73 10.76 8.71 4.27
CA LEU A 73 11.80 8.13 3.43
C LEU A 73 12.82 9.17 2.93
N GLU A 74 12.52 10.46 3.10
CA GLU A 74 13.40 11.53 2.63
C GLU A 74 14.64 11.68 3.50
N ASN A 75 15.76 11.97 2.82
CA ASN A 75 17.02 12.22 3.49
C ASN A 75 17.19 13.72 3.71
N SER A 76 16.86 14.19 4.91
CA SER A 76 17.14 15.56 5.32
C SER A 76 18.60 15.79 5.71
N SER A 77 19.40 14.73 5.84
CA SER A 77 20.82 14.84 6.14
C SER A 77 21.63 15.12 4.87
N ARG A 78 22.74 15.83 5.00
CA ARG A 78 23.69 16.07 3.89
C ARG A 78 24.59 14.86 3.61
N GLN A 79 24.38 13.75 4.30
CA GLN A 79 25.18 12.54 4.16
C GLN A 79 24.47 11.56 3.22
N PRO A 80 25.20 10.77 2.41
CA PRO A 80 24.59 9.75 1.55
C PRO A 80 23.98 8.60 2.37
N TYR A 81 24.44 8.41 3.60
CA TYR A 81 23.92 7.41 4.54
C TYR A 81 22.91 8.05 5.50
N TYR A 82 21.76 7.41 5.68
CA TYR A 82 20.71 7.90 6.57
C TYR A 82 19.75 6.79 7.01
N THR A 83 19.01 7.06 8.08
CA THR A 83 17.96 6.17 8.59
C THR A 83 16.60 6.81 8.32
N CYS A 84 15.69 6.09 7.66
CA CYS A 84 14.30 6.46 7.54
C CYS A 84 13.67 6.43 8.93
N LYS A 85 13.28 7.60 9.43
CA LYS A 85 12.72 7.77 10.77
C LYS A 85 11.22 7.57 10.75
N ALA A 86 10.67 7.02 11.83
CA ALA A 86 9.24 7.01 12.01
C ALA A 86 8.74 8.40 12.42
N VAL A 87 7.75 8.87 11.67
CA VAL A 87 7.01 10.11 11.97
C VAL A 87 5.95 9.83 13.03
N CYS A 88 5.18 8.75 12.83
CA CYS A 88 4.07 8.36 13.69
C CYS A 88 4.04 6.84 13.88
N SER A 89 3.50 6.38 15.01
CA SER A 89 3.17 4.96 15.19
C SER A 89 1.86 4.78 15.94
N VAL A 90 0.99 3.92 15.41
CA VAL A 90 -0.19 3.40 16.10
C VAL A 90 0.26 2.21 16.95
N GLY A 91 0.87 2.52 18.08
CA GLY A 91 1.39 1.53 19.03
C GLY A 91 0.33 1.03 20.01
N ARG A 92 0.71 0.12 20.92
CA ARG A 92 -0.18 -0.49 21.93
C ARG A 92 -0.89 0.48 22.87
N ASN A 93 -0.38 1.71 22.99
CA ASN A 93 -0.98 2.76 23.81
C ASN A 93 -2.11 3.51 23.09
N HIS A 94 -2.25 3.32 21.76
CA HIS A 94 -3.31 3.95 20.99
C HIS A 94 -4.65 3.28 21.29
N PRO A 95 -5.74 4.03 21.57
CA PRO A 95 -7.04 3.45 21.89
C PRO A 95 -7.55 2.52 20.79
N ASP A 96 -7.31 2.89 19.53
CA ASP A 96 -7.75 2.13 18.37
C ASP A 96 -6.67 1.23 17.77
N VAL A 97 -5.66 0.81 18.53
CA VAL A 97 -4.67 -0.15 18.03
C VAL A 97 -5.33 -1.47 17.58
N HIS A 98 -4.75 -2.13 16.57
CA HIS A 98 -5.21 -3.47 16.19
C HIS A 98 -4.84 -4.50 17.27
N LYS A 99 -5.77 -5.41 17.55
CA LYS A 99 -5.58 -6.43 18.59
C LYS A 99 -4.73 -7.61 18.11
N TYR A 100 -4.67 -7.81 16.80
CA TYR A 100 -3.95 -8.91 16.15
C TYR A 100 -3.16 -8.39 14.94
N SER A 101 -2.48 -9.31 14.26
CA SER A 101 -1.67 -9.09 13.06
C SER A 101 -2.35 -8.14 12.06
N VAL A 102 -1.62 -7.10 11.63
CA VAL A 102 -2.03 -6.24 10.52
C VAL A 102 -1.55 -6.91 9.24
N GLU A 103 -2.49 -7.29 8.37
CA GLU A 103 -2.17 -8.04 7.15
C GLU A 103 -1.91 -7.14 5.96
N THR A 104 -2.68 -6.06 5.84
CA THR A 104 -2.50 -5.08 4.77
C THR A 104 -2.72 -3.67 5.30
N VAL A 105 -1.88 -2.76 4.83
CA VAL A 105 -2.01 -1.31 5.01
C VAL A 105 -1.97 -0.69 3.62
N GLN A 106 -2.80 0.33 3.37
CA GLN A 106 -2.86 0.97 2.07
C GLN A 106 -3.12 2.47 2.23
N TRP A 107 -2.33 3.28 1.54
CA TRP A 107 -2.61 4.70 1.38
C TRP A 107 -3.90 4.90 0.58
N TYR A 108 -4.66 5.92 0.96
CA TYR A 108 -5.79 6.30 0.14
C TYR A 108 -5.27 6.85 -1.22
N PRO A 109 -5.68 6.28 -2.38
CA PRO A 109 -4.98 6.53 -3.64
C PRO A 109 -4.97 7.98 -4.15
N HIS A 110 -5.90 8.79 -3.67
CA HIS A 110 -6.13 10.16 -4.16
C HIS A 110 -5.96 11.23 -3.07
N ASP A 111 -5.69 10.84 -1.83
CA ASP A 111 -5.61 11.72 -0.67
C ASP A 111 -4.57 11.17 0.31
N THR A 112 -3.53 11.96 0.56
CA THR A 112 -2.46 11.62 1.52
C THR A 112 -2.88 11.87 2.97
N GLY A 113 -4.04 12.49 3.17
CA GLY A 113 -4.67 12.68 4.48
C GLY A 113 -5.22 11.40 5.10
N MET A 114 -5.31 10.30 4.34
CA MET A 114 -5.97 9.08 4.81
C MET A 114 -5.23 7.80 4.41
N PHE A 115 -5.38 6.77 5.24
CA PHE A 115 -4.97 5.41 4.91
C PHE A 115 -5.89 4.39 5.55
N THR A 116 -5.80 3.15 5.09
CA THR A 116 -6.60 2.03 5.59
C THR A 116 -5.71 0.90 6.08
N SER A 117 -6.20 0.17 7.07
CA SER A 117 -5.53 -1.02 7.59
C SER A 117 -6.53 -2.13 7.83
N SER A 118 -6.13 -3.38 7.60
CA SER A 118 -6.93 -4.56 7.89
C SER A 118 -6.17 -5.54 8.77
N SER A 119 -6.88 -6.17 9.69
CA SER A 119 -6.29 -7.07 10.66
C SER A 119 -7.07 -8.37 10.86
N PHE A 120 -6.39 -9.36 11.41
CA PHE A 120 -7.00 -10.59 11.95
C PHE A 120 -7.92 -10.34 13.15
N ASP A 121 -7.99 -9.12 13.69
CA ASP A 121 -9.02 -8.73 14.64
C ASP A 121 -10.42 -8.57 14.02
N LYS A 122 -10.55 -8.91 12.74
CA LYS A 122 -11.78 -8.83 11.95
C LYS A 122 -12.25 -7.39 11.74
N THR A 123 -11.33 -6.44 11.81
CA THR A 123 -11.62 -5.04 11.55
C THR A 123 -10.83 -4.52 10.36
N LEU A 124 -11.46 -3.60 9.64
CA LEU A 124 -10.81 -2.69 8.72
C LEU A 124 -11.00 -1.28 9.25
N LYS A 125 -9.89 -0.58 9.45
CA LYS A 125 -9.89 0.76 10.01
C LYS A 125 -9.46 1.75 8.95
N VAL A 126 -10.14 2.88 8.92
CA VAL A 126 -9.79 4.05 8.12
C VAL A 126 -9.18 5.06 9.07
N TRP A 127 -8.06 5.62 8.70
CA TRP A 127 -7.25 6.50 9.52
C TRP A 127 -7.08 7.85 8.86
N ASP A 128 -7.12 8.90 9.67
CA ASP A 128 -6.62 10.21 9.30
C ASP A 128 -5.12 10.29 9.66
N THR A 129 -4.28 10.62 8.68
CA THR A 129 -2.82 10.67 8.86
C THR A 129 -2.37 11.83 9.73
N ASN A 130 -3.11 12.94 9.73
CA ASN A 130 -2.72 14.16 10.44
C ASN A 130 -3.02 14.05 11.93
N THR A 131 -4.19 13.51 12.27
CA THR A 131 -4.63 13.35 13.67
C THR A 131 -4.25 11.99 14.24
N LEU A 132 -3.90 11.02 13.39
CA LEU A 132 -3.65 9.62 13.72
C LEU A 132 -4.86 8.94 14.41
N GLN A 133 -6.06 9.47 14.20
CA GLN A 133 -7.30 8.90 14.75
C GLN A 133 -8.03 8.07 13.70
N THR A 134 -8.82 7.10 14.16
CA THR A 134 -9.69 6.35 13.25
C THR A 134 -10.87 7.21 12.82
N ALA A 135 -11.02 7.37 11.51
CA ALA A 135 -12.18 8.01 10.90
C ALA A 135 -13.39 7.05 10.86
N ASP A 136 -13.16 5.80 10.48
CA ASP A 136 -14.19 4.76 10.39
C ASP A 136 -13.63 3.39 10.77
N VAL A 137 -14.51 2.52 11.29
CA VAL A 137 -14.18 1.14 11.65
C VAL A 137 -15.24 0.21 11.09
N PHE A 138 -14.84 -0.67 10.19
CA PHE A 138 -15.66 -1.74 9.65
C PHE A 138 -15.37 -3.03 10.38
N THR A 139 -16.41 -3.67 10.92
CA THR A 139 -16.31 -4.95 11.62
C THR A 139 -16.88 -6.07 10.77
N PHE A 140 -16.16 -7.18 10.70
CA PHE A 140 -16.53 -8.35 9.91
C PHE A 140 -16.75 -9.57 10.80
N GLU A 141 -17.51 -10.55 10.32
CA GLU A 141 -17.74 -11.81 11.04
C GLU A 141 -16.49 -12.70 11.08
N GLU A 142 -15.63 -12.57 10.07
CA GLU A 142 -14.44 -13.38 9.82
C GLU A 142 -13.18 -12.51 9.70
N THR A 143 -12.00 -13.15 9.73
CA THR A 143 -10.71 -12.46 9.66
C THR A 143 -10.46 -11.86 8.29
N VAL A 144 -9.92 -10.64 8.25
CA VAL A 144 -9.58 -9.94 7.00
C VAL A 144 -8.16 -10.35 6.60
N TYR A 145 -8.00 -10.96 5.42
CA TYR A 145 -6.68 -11.36 4.92
C TYR A 145 -6.01 -10.29 4.06
N SER A 146 -6.80 -9.54 3.31
CA SER A 146 -6.30 -8.53 2.40
C SER A 146 -7.44 -7.56 2.11
N HIS A 147 -7.10 -6.29 1.98
CA HIS A 147 -7.98 -5.28 1.43
C HIS A 147 -7.30 -4.53 0.29
N HIS A 148 -8.10 -4.00 -0.63
CA HIS A 148 -7.58 -3.18 -1.72
C HIS A 148 -8.61 -2.13 -2.18
N MET A 149 -8.11 -0.93 -2.43
CA MET A 149 -8.82 0.20 -3.04
C MET A 149 -8.42 0.39 -4.49
N SER A 150 -9.37 0.78 -5.34
CA SER A 150 -9.06 1.08 -6.75
C SER A 150 -8.20 2.34 -6.86
N PRO A 151 -7.04 2.30 -7.52
CA PRO A 151 -6.20 3.48 -7.72
C PRO A 151 -6.71 4.42 -8.83
N VAL A 152 -7.78 4.03 -9.54
CA VAL A 152 -8.29 4.75 -10.72
C VAL A 152 -9.57 5.53 -10.44
N SER A 153 -10.39 5.08 -9.48
CA SER A 153 -11.73 5.65 -9.26
C SER A 153 -11.80 6.45 -7.97
N THR A 154 -12.03 7.76 -8.11
CA THR A 154 -12.39 8.68 -7.02
C THR A 154 -13.88 8.62 -6.66
N LYS A 155 -14.70 7.97 -7.50
CA LYS A 155 -16.17 7.97 -7.36
C LYS A 155 -16.65 6.95 -6.34
N HIS A 156 -16.04 5.77 -6.36
CA HIS A 156 -16.42 4.63 -5.53
C HIS A 156 -15.25 4.26 -4.62
N CYS A 157 -15.35 4.61 -3.34
CA CYS A 157 -14.38 4.23 -2.31
C CYS A 157 -14.66 2.79 -1.88
N LEU A 158 -14.44 1.84 -2.78
CA LEU A 158 -14.75 0.45 -2.53
C LEU A 158 -13.52 -0.27 -2.01
N VAL A 159 -13.66 -0.78 -0.79
CA VAL A 159 -12.66 -1.63 -0.17
C VAL A 159 -13.12 -3.06 -0.30
N ALA A 160 -12.39 -3.86 -1.08
CA ALA A 160 -12.64 -5.28 -1.23
C ALA A 160 -11.84 -6.06 -0.18
N GLY A 161 -12.51 -6.57 0.85
CA GLY A 161 -11.88 -7.46 1.84
C GLY A 161 -12.12 -8.93 1.49
N SER A 162 -11.09 -9.77 1.55
CA SER A 162 -11.26 -11.23 1.47
C SER A 162 -11.38 -11.84 2.87
N PHE A 163 -12.43 -12.62 3.06
CA PHE A 163 -12.79 -13.22 4.34
C PHE A 163 -12.99 -14.73 4.20
N GLY A 164 -12.53 -15.47 5.21
CA GLY A 164 -13.21 -16.68 5.62
C GLY A 164 -12.42 -17.98 5.66
N THR A 165 -12.74 -18.76 6.71
CA THR A 165 -12.36 -20.17 6.86
C THR A 165 -13.39 -21.12 6.24
N LYS A 166 -14.61 -20.62 5.96
CA LYS A 166 -15.74 -21.39 5.39
C LYS A 166 -15.96 -21.17 3.88
N GLY A 167 -15.03 -20.49 3.20
CA GLY A 167 -15.03 -20.29 1.75
C GLY A 167 -14.71 -18.84 1.35
N PRO A 168 -14.15 -18.62 0.15
CA PRO A 168 -13.75 -17.29 -0.32
C PRO A 168 -14.97 -16.37 -0.52
N LYS A 169 -15.08 -15.34 0.32
CA LYS A 169 -16.05 -14.26 0.19
C LYS A 169 -15.32 -12.93 0.06
N VAL A 170 -15.79 -12.09 -0.86
CA VAL A 170 -15.31 -10.71 -0.99
C VAL A 170 -16.41 -9.78 -0.57
N GLN A 171 -16.15 -8.95 0.45
CA GLN A 171 -17.08 -7.92 0.87
C GLN A 171 -16.61 -6.56 0.35
N LEU A 172 -17.53 -5.82 -0.25
CA LEU A 172 -17.32 -4.45 -0.67
C LEU A 172 -17.87 -3.50 0.39
N CYS A 173 -17.02 -2.61 0.86
CA CYS A 173 -17.38 -1.53 1.79
C CYS A 173 -17.27 -0.20 1.07
N ASP A 174 -18.31 0.63 1.15
CA ASP A 174 -18.30 2.00 0.65
C ASP A 174 -17.95 2.96 1.79
N LEU A 175 -16.78 3.58 1.70
CA LEU A 175 -16.29 4.52 2.73
C LEU A 175 -17.18 5.76 2.87
N LYS A 176 -17.90 6.19 1.82
CA LYS A 176 -18.73 7.42 1.91
C LYS A 176 -19.99 7.22 2.74
N SER A 177 -20.56 6.03 2.69
CA SER A 177 -21.82 5.71 3.35
C SER A 177 -21.64 4.89 4.63
N GLY A 178 -20.39 4.49 4.94
CA GLY A 178 -20.10 3.52 6.00
C GLY A 178 -20.77 2.15 5.78
N SER A 179 -21.29 1.90 4.58
CA SER A 179 -22.11 0.72 4.30
C SER A 179 -21.27 -0.43 3.75
N CYS A 180 -21.48 -1.64 4.30
CA CYS A 180 -20.81 -2.87 3.91
C CYS A 180 -21.83 -3.90 3.37
N SER A 181 -22.42 -3.65 2.19
CA SER A 181 -23.63 -4.37 1.76
C SER A 181 -23.41 -5.46 0.70
N HIS A 182 -22.34 -5.41 -0.10
CA HIS A 182 -22.20 -6.33 -1.22
C HIS A 182 -21.20 -7.45 -0.92
N ILE A 183 -21.70 -8.69 -0.92
CA ILE A 183 -20.88 -9.90 -0.82
C ILE A 183 -20.83 -10.57 -2.19
N LEU A 184 -19.64 -10.60 -2.79
CA LEU A 184 -19.36 -11.43 -3.95
C LEU A 184 -18.93 -12.82 -3.44
N GLN A 185 -19.69 -13.85 -3.82
CA GLN A 185 -19.38 -15.25 -3.49
C GLN A 185 -18.87 -15.97 -4.74
N GLY A 186 -17.72 -16.64 -4.63
CA GLY A 186 -17.04 -17.30 -5.75
C GLY A 186 -15.61 -17.67 -5.39
N ILE A 187 -14.95 -18.51 -6.19
CA ILE A 187 -13.54 -18.85 -5.97
C ILE A 187 -12.70 -17.63 -6.39
N PHE A 188 -12.30 -16.82 -5.42
CA PHE A 188 -11.42 -15.67 -5.63
C PHE A 188 -10.03 -16.00 -5.12
N TYR A 189 -9.11 -16.28 -6.04
CA TYR A 189 -7.68 -16.22 -5.73
C TYR A 189 -7.26 -14.75 -5.89
N PHE A 190 -7.02 -14.07 -4.77
CA PHE A 190 -6.21 -12.85 -4.81
C PHE A 190 -4.76 -13.33 -4.86
N GLU A 191 -4.11 -13.15 -6.01
CA GLU A 191 -2.66 -13.22 -6.02
C GLU A 191 -2.13 -12.07 -5.17
N THR A 192 -1.51 -12.44 -4.05
CA THR A 192 -0.68 -11.57 -3.20
C THR A 192 0.62 -11.24 -3.95
N ALA A 193 0.51 -10.59 -5.10
CA ALA A 193 1.66 -10.09 -5.83
C ALA A 193 1.23 -8.93 -6.72
N THR A 194 1.71 -7.74 -6.38
CA THR A 194 1.73 -6.57 -7.26
C THR A 194 2.29 -6.96 -8.63
N THR A 195 1.43 -7.12 -9.63
CA THR A 195 1.85 -7.13 -11.02
C THR A 195 1.07 -6.07 -11.80
N LEU A 196 1.80 -5.04 -12.20
CA LEU A 196 1.39 -4.03 -13.17
C LEU A 196 0.84 -4.74 -14.41
N SER A 197 -0.46 -4.70 -14.63
CA SER A 197 -1.02 -4.98 -15.95
C SER A 197 -1.78 -3.76 -16.47
N LYS A 198 -1.25 -3.18 -17.54
CA LYS A 198 -2.02 -2.54 -18.60
C LYS A 198 -1.76 -3.34 -19.88
N PRO A 199 -2.69 -3.33 -20.84
CA PRO A 199 -4.08 -3.80 -20.78
C PRO A 199 -4.24 -5.10 -21.58
N PHE A 200 -5.32 -5.83 -21.32
CA PHE A 200 -5.87 -6.91 -22.15
C PHE A 200 -4.90 -8.02 -22.61
N ASN A 201 -4.92 -9.15 -21.90
CA ASN A 201 -5.01 -10.42 -22.62
C ASN A 201 -5.82 -11.46 -21.85
N LYS A 202 -6.73 -12.11 -22.57
CA LYS A 202 -7.77 -13.01 -22.06
C LYS A 202 -7.14 -14.20 -21.33
N LYS A 203 -7.08 -14.17 -20.01
CA LYS A 203 -7.10 -15.34 -19.11
C LYS A 203 -7.45 -14.85 -17.70
N LYS A 204 -8.62 -15.29 -17.23
CA LYS A 204 -9.29 -15.05 -15.95
C LYS A 204 -8.40 -14.53 -14.79
N LEU A 205 -8.10 -13.23 -14.79
CA LEU A 205 -7.89 -12.44 -13.58
C LEU A 205 -9.17 -11.64 -13.38
N LEU A 206 -9.84 -11.81 -12.24
CA LEU A 206 -10.92 -10.93 -11.85
C LEU A 206 -10.29 -9.67 -11.25
N THR A 207 -9.68 -8.86 -12.11
CA THR A 207 -9.57 -7.44 -11.83
C THR A 207 -11.01 -6.94 -11.76
N VAL A 208 -11.47 -6.58 -10.56
CA VAL A 208 -12.75 -5.89 -10.40
C VAL A 208 -12.55 -4.50 -10.99
N TYR A 209 -12.76 -4.38 -12.30
CA TYR A 209 -12.88 -3.11 -12.99
C TYR A 209 -14.25 -2.54 -12.62
N PHE A 210 -14.26 -1.54 -11.74
CA PHE A 210 -15.40 -0.62 -11.65
C PHE A 210 -15.35 0.27 -12.91
N LEU A 211 -16.22 -0.03 -13.87
CA LEU A 211 -16.65 0.95 -14.89
C LEU A 211 -17.67 1.89 -14.25
#